data_AF-A0A2D4JLD8-F1
#
_entry.id   AF-A0A2D4JLD8-F1
#
_cell.length_a   1.000
_cell.length_b   1.000
_cell.length_c   1.000
_cell.angle_alpha   90.00
_cell.angle_beta   90.00
_cell.angle_gamma   90.00
#
_symmetry.space_group_name_H-M   'P 1'
#
loop_
_entity.id
_entity.type
_entity.pdbx_description
1 polymer ?
#
loop_
_entity_poly.entity_id
_entity_poly.type
_entity_poly.pdbx_seq_one_letter_code
_entity_poly.pdbx_strand_id
1 'polypeptide(L)'
;DNYGQGRNPFFLEPSILITITDGNKLTNTSSVQEELHLPLNSPLPGSELTKEPFRWDQRLFALVLRLPGAPSVEPEQLGSVPTDESAITQMCEVTGGRSYCVRTQRMLNQCLESLAQKVQSGVVINFEKSGPDPPHIGEDGPGDATRPVNSFGSQPWHSCHKLIY
;
A
#
# COMPACT_ATOMS: atom_id res chain seq x y z
N ASP A 1 7.26 -0.58 22.03
CA ASP A 1 6.95 0.85 22.26
C ASP A 1 7.02 1.17 23.73
N ASN A 2 7.53 2.35 24.08
CA ASN A 2 7.61 2.82 25.46
C ASN A 2 6.38 3.68 25.77
N TYR A 3 5.24 3.02 25.98
CA TYR A 3 3.99 3.71 26.33
C TYR A 3 4.18 4.59 27.58
N GLY A 4 3.64 5.81 27.54
CA GLY A 4 3.80 6.81 28.60
C GLY A 4 5.03 7.72 28.47
N GLN A 5 5.94 7.47 27.51
CA GLN A 5 7.13 8.32 27.27
C GLN A 5 7.14 8.99 25.88
N GLY A 6 5.99 9.00 25.20
CA GLY A 6 5.88 9.46 23.81
C GLY A 6 6.31 8.39 22.79
N ARG A 7 6.22 8.75 21.50
CA ARG A 7 6.73 7.91 20.39
C ARG A 7 8.10 8.42 19.98
N ASN A 8 9.04 7.49 19.81
CA ASN A 8 10.41 7.78 19.43
C ASN A 8 10.67 7.25 18.01
N PRO A 9 10.63 8.09 16.97
CA PRO A 9 10.66 7.64 15.59
C PRO A 9 11.95 6.92 15.16
N PHE A 10 13.01 7.07 15.96
CA PHE A 10 14.33 6.49 15.74
C PHE A 10 14.52 5.11 16.38
N PHE A 11 13.60 4.67 17.25
CA PHE A 11 13.61 3.31 17.81
C PHE A 11 12.83 2.36 16.90
N LEU A 12 13.46 2.05 15.76
CA LEU A 12 12.90 1.20 14.71
C LEU A 12 13.26 -0.27 14.94
N GLU A 13 12.27 -1.14 14.72
CA GLU A 13 12.46 -2.58 14.52
C GLU A 13 11.75 -2.96 13.21
N PRO A 14 12.35 -2.62 12.05
CA PRO A 14 11.67 -2.74 10.77
C PRO A 14 11.36 -4.21 10.46
N SER A 15 10.11 -4.48 10.10
CA SER A 15 9.68 -5.81 9.67
C SER A 15 8.83 -5.72 8.40
N ILE A 16 9.13 -6.59 7.45
CA ILE A 16 8.52 -6.59 6.13
C ILE A 16 7.97 -7.97 5.86
N LEU A 17 6.67 -8.03 5.60
CA LEU A 17 5.97 -9.23 5.20
C LEU A 17 5.68 -9.16 3.70
N ILE A 18 6.06 -10.21 2.98
CA ILE A 18 5.70 -10.39 1.58
C ILE A 18 4.73 -11.57 1.53
N THR A 19 3.45 -11.27 1.32
CA THR A 19 2.41 -12.30 1.20
C THR A 19 2.26 -12.71 -0.25
N ILE A 20 2.34 -14.00 -0.52
CA ILE A 20 2.06 -14.56 -1.85
C ILE A 20 0.71 -15.25 -1.76
N THR A 21 -0.23 -14.86 -2.63
CA THR A 21 -1.61 -15.35 -2.61
C THR A 21 -2.20 -15.44 -4.01
N ASP A 22 -3.27 -16.19 -4.19
CA ASP A 22 -4.08 -16.20 -5.41
C ASP A 22 -5.10 -15.05 -5.46
N GLY A 23 -5.24 -14.29 -4.35
CA GLY A 23 -6.13 -13.14 -4.23
C GLY A 23 -7.61 -13.52 -4.10
N ASN A 24 -7.92 -14.79 -3.89
CA ASN A 24 -9.30 -15.23 -3.66
C ASN A 24 -9.69 -15.10 -2.17
N LYS A 25 -10.98 -15.31 -1.92
CA LYS A 25 -11.56 -15.26 -0.58
C LYS A 25 -10.95 -16.33 0.33
N LEU A 26 -10.66 -15.96 1.58
CA LEU A 26 -10.22 -16.92 2.59
C LEU A 26 -11.37 -17.89 2.90
N THR A 27 -11.03 -19.15 3.12
CA THR A 27 -12.00 -20.17 3.52
C THR A 27 -11.62 -20.72 4.88
N ASN A 28 -12.61 -20.92 5.74
CA ASN A 28 -12.47 -21.68 6.96
C ASN A 28 -13.45 -22.86 6.94
N THR A 29 -13.42 -23.72 7.97
CA THR A 29 -14.27 -24.92 8.04
C THR A 29 -15.78 -24.65 7.99
N SER A 30 -16.19 -23.39 8.23
CA SER A 30 -17.58 -23.00 8.41
C SER A 30 -18.10 -22.06 7.32
N SER A 31 -17.23 -21.28 6.67
CA SER A 31 -17.64 -20.31 5.65
C SER A 31 -16.48 -19.82 4.77
N VAL A 32 -16.87 -19.21 3.64
CA VAL A 32 -16.01 -18.34 2.84
C VAL A 32 -16.09 -16.93 3.45
N GLN A 33 -14.94 -16.35 3.77
CA GLN A 33 -14.83 -15.00 4.31
C GLN A 33 -14.76 -13.98 3.18
N GLU A 34 -15.67 -13.01 3.17
CA GLU A 34 -15.69 -11.97 2.14
C GLU A 34 -14.62 -10.90 2.39
N GLU A 35 -14.33 -10.63 3.65
CA GLU A 35 -13.40 -9.60 4.10
C GLU A 35 -12.22 -10.20 4.88
N LEU A 36 -11.06 -9.54 4.77
CA LEU A 36 -9.86 -9.90 5.52
C LEU A 36 -9.87 -9.19 6.88
N HIS A 37 -10.44 -9.84 7.87
CA HIS A 37 -10.39 -9.37 9.25
C HIS A 37 -9.14 -9.90 9.95
N LEU A 38 -8.28 -8.99 10.42
CA LEU A 38 -7.19 -9.38 11.33
C LEU A 38 -7.74 -9.51 12.76
N PRO A 39 -7.31 -10.53 13.53
CA PRO A 39 -7.67 -10.63 14.94
C PRO A 39 -7.07 -9.45 15.70
N LEU A 40 -7.92 -8.52 16.13
CA LEU A 40 -7.52 -7.31 16.87
C LEU A 40 -7.34 -7.59 18.38
N ASN A 41 -7.85 -8.72 18.85
CA ASN A 41 -7.77 -9.19 20.23
C ASN A 41 -6.62 -10.19 20.38
N SER A 42 -5.42 -9.65 20.60
CA SER A 42 -4.25 -10.45 20.94
C SER A 42 -4.30 -10.86 22.42
N PRO A 43 -4.00 -12.13 22.76
CA PRO A 43 -3.89 -12.55 24.16
C PRO A 43 -2.59 -12.07 24.83
N LEU A 44 -1.71 -11.37 24.09
CA LEU A 44 -0.44 -10.89 24.59
C LEU A 44 -0.66 -9.74 25.59
N PRO A 45 -0.08 -9.80 26.81
CA PRO A 45 -0.13 -8.71 27.76
C PRO A 45 0.40 -7.40 27.15
N GLY A 46 -0.32 -6.29 27.33
CA GLY A 46 0.04 -4.98 26.79
C GLY A 46 -0.48 -4.71 25.37
N SER A 47 -1.12 -5.68 24.71
CA SER A 47 -1.77 -5.47 23.41
C SER A 47 -2.94 -4.48 23.48
N GLU A 48 -3.56 -4.32 24.64
CA GLU A 48 -4.61 -3.32 24.90
C GLU A 48 -4.12 -1.87 24.76
N LEU A 49 -2.80 -1.64 24.73
CA LEU A 49 -2.19 -0.31 24.57
C LEU A 49 -2.06 0.08 23.08
N THR A 50 -2.33 -0.82 22.14
CA THR A 50 -2.41 -0.53 20.70
C THR A 50 -3.79 -0.86 20.16
N LYS A 51 -4.27 -0.05 19.21
CA LYS A 51 -5.53 -0.32 18.51
C LYS A 51 -5.31 -1.14 17.25
N GLU A 52 -4.19 -0.89 16.58
CA GLU A 52 -3.86 -1.51 15.31
C GLU A 52 -3.08 -2.81 15.54
N PRO A 53 -3.31 -3.85 14.71
CA PRO A 53 -2.61 -5.13 14.84
C PRO A 53 -1.17 -5.08 14.29
N PHE A 54 -0.74 -3.94 13.78
CA PHE A 54 0.58 -3.69 13.23
C PHE A 54 1.22 -2.46 13.85
N ARG A 55 2.55 -2.41 13.85
CA ARG A 55 3.33 -1.23 14.26
C ARG A 55 3.58 -0.29 13.07
N TRP A 56 3.89 0.95 13.42
CA TRP A 56 4.25 2.06 12.53
C TRP A 56 5.50 1.79 11.65
N ASP A 57 6.34 0.83 12.03
CA ASP A 57 7.55 0.35 11.33
C ASP A 57 7.39 -1.04 10.66
N GLN A 58 6.16 -1.57 10.61
CA GLN A 58 5.84 -2.81 9.92
C GLN A 58 5.22 -2.55 8.54
N ARG A 59 5.63 -3.31 7.53
CA ARG A 59 5.15 -3.19 6.14
C ARG A 59 4.60 -4.52 5.64
N LEU A 60 3.49 -4.46 4.90
CA LEU A 60 2.93 -5.59 4.17
C LEU A 60 2.93 -5.32 2.67
N PHE A 61 3.63 -6.18 1.92
CA PHE A 61 3.51 -6.26 0.47
C PHE A 61 2.79 -7.55 0.09
N ALA A 62 2.04 -7.52 -1.02
CA ALA A 62 1.36 -8.69 -1.53
C ALA A 62 1.69 -8.95 -3.00
N LEU A 63 1.95 -10.21 -3.34
CA LEU A 63 2.05 -10.71 -4.70
C LEU A 63 0.82 -11.57 -4.95
N VAL A 64 -0.13 -11.03 -5.71
CA VAL A 64 -1.35 -11.73 -6.11
C VAL A 64 -1.10 -12.42 -7.45
N LEU A 65 -0.93 -13.74 -7.42
CA LEU A 65 -0.60 -14.54 -8.59
C LEU A 65 -1.88 -14.90 -9.36
N ARG A 66 -2.11 -14.21 -10.48
CA ARG A 66 -3.21 -14.46 -11.43
C ARG A 66 -2.63 -14.99 -12.76
N LEU A 67 -1.74 -15.98 -12.67
CA LEU A 67 -1.08 -16.57 -13.84
C LEU A 67 -2.08 -17.47 -14.61
N PRO A 68 -2.39 -17.18 -15.88
CA PRO A 68 -3.31 -18.01 -16.66
C PRO A 68 -2.66 -19.37 -16.98
N GLY A 69 -3.46 -20.43 -17.01
CA GLY A 69 -3.00 -21.77 -17.40
C GLY A 69 -2.77 -21.95 -18.90
N ALA A 70 -3.14 -20.96 -19.71
CA ALA A 70 -2.97 -20.94 -21.15
C ALA A 70 -2.26 -19.62 -21.57
N PRO A 71 -1.53 -19.61 -22.70
CA PRO A 71 -0.89 -18.39 -23.18
C PRO A 71 -1.93 -17.29 -23.41
N SER A 72 -1.69 -16.10 -22.85
CA SER A 72 -2.54 -14.93 -23.05
C SER A 72 -2.40 -14.41 -24.48
N VAL A 73 -3.53 -14.08 -25.12
CA VAL A 73 -3.58 -13.45 -26.45
C VAL A 73 -3.61 -11.92 -26.35
N GLU A 74 -3.90 -11.38 -25.16
CA GLU A 74 -3.93 -9.93 -24.91
C GLU A 74 -2.52 -9.33 -25.03
N PRO A 75 -2.36 -8.19 -25.73
CA PRO A 75 -1.08 -7.50 -25.81
C PRO A 75 -0.60 -7.09 -24.42
N GLU A 76 0.63 -7.46 -24.09
CA GLU A 76 1.23 -7.17 -22.80
C GLU A 76 1.37 -5.65 -22.64
N GLN A 77 0.61 -5.05 -21.72
CA GLN A 77 0.70 -3.62 -21.45
C GLN A 77 2.08 -3.30 -20.86
N LEU A 78 2.85 -2.50 -21.59
CA LEU A 78 4.17 -2.03 -21.16
C LEU A 78 3.96 -0.97 -20.06
N GLY A 79 4.22 -1.32 -18.80
CA GLY A 79 4.01 -0.40 -17.68
C GLY A 79 4.34 -1.01 -16.32
N SER A 80 3.97 -0.29 -15.26
CA SER A 80 4.10 -0.79 -13.89
C SER A 80 3.09 -1.90 -13.62
N VAL A 81 3.49 -2.91 -12.85
CA VAL A 81 2.60 -3.98 -12.37
C VAL A 81 1.37 -3.37 -11.67
N PRO A 82 0.13 -3.68 -12.10
CA PRO A 82 -1.09 -3.09 -11.56
C PRO A 82 -1.41 -3.64 -10.17
N THR A 83 -2.39 -3.02 -9.51
CA THR A 83 -2.99 -3.50 -8.25
C THR A 83 -4.20 -4.39 -8.56
N ASP A 84 -4.58 -5.28 -7.64
CA ASP A 84 -5.82 -6.08 -7.71
C ASP A 84 -6.84 -5.60 -6.67
N GLU A 85 -8.14 -5.82 -6.91
CA GLU A 85 -9.20 -5.63 -5.89
C GLU A 85 -9.30 -6.85 -4.97
N SER A 86 -8.17 -7.25 -4.40
CA SER A 86 -8.09 -8.32 -3.40
C SER A 86 -8.31 -7.73 -1.99
N ALA A 87 -8.88 -8.52 -1.07
CA ALA A 87 -9.07 -8.10 0.32
C ALA A 87 -7.77 -7.68 1.03
N ILE A 88 -6.62 -8.22 0.60
CA ILE A 88 -5.30 -7.86 1.14
C ILE A 88 -4.81 -6.47 0.72
N THR A 89 -5.35 -5.89 -0.37
CA THR A 89 -4.88 -4.62 -0.94
C THR A 89 -4.99 -3.49 0.06
N GLN A 90 -6.12 -3.37 0.76
CA GLN A 90 -6.30 -2.34 1.79
C GLN A 90 -5.28 -2.47 2.93
N MET A 91 -4.97 -3.69 3.35
CA MET A 91 -3.98 -3.94 4.41
C MET A 91 -2.56 -3.54 3.98
N CYS A 92 -2.21 -3.79 2.72
CA CYS A 92 -0.96 -3.29 2.16
C CYS A 92 -0.89 -1.76 2.21
N GLU A 93 -1.98 -1.06 1.86
CA GLU A 93 -2.01 0.40 1.83
C GLU A 93 -1.87 1.04 3.22
N VAL A 94 -2.61 0.55 4.22
CA VAL A 94 -2.55 1.11 5.59
C VAL A 94 -1.20 0.89 6.27
N THR A 95 -0.49 -0.18 5.91
CA THR A 95 0.87 -0.42 6.40
C THR A 95 1.92 0.31 5.57
N GLY A 96 1.54 1.09 4.54
CA GLY A 96 2.48 1.80 3.66
C GLY A 96 3.24 0.89 2.68
N GLY A 97 2.74 -0.32 2.44
CA GLY A 97 3.20 -1.24 1.41
C GLY A 97 2.37 -1.17 0.13
N ARG A 98 2.40 -2.25 -0.66
CA ARG A 98 1.69 -2.34 -1.95
C ARG A 98 1.32 -3.78 -2.31
N SER A 99 0.14 -3.95 -2.89
CA SER A 99 -0.30 -5.19 -3.52
C SER A 99 -0.02 -5.16 -5.04
N TYR A 100 0.52 -6.25 -5.58
CA TYR A 100 0.93 -6.41 -6.97
C TYR A 100 0.14 -7.54 -7.63
N CYS A 101 -0.61 -7.23 -8.67
CA CYS A 101 -1.34 -8.22 -9.47
C CYS A 101 -0.43 -8.76 -10.58
N VAL A 102 0.05 -9.99 -10.42
CA VAL A 102 1.00 -10.64 -11.31
C VAL A 102 0.27 -11.59 -12.26
N ARG A 103 0.25 -11.26 -13.56
CA ARG A 103 -0.39 -12.07 -14.60
C ARG A 103 0.59 -12.77 -15.54
N THR A 104 1.84 -12.32 -15.60
CA THR A 104 2.90 -12.92 -16.42
C THR A 104 4.20 -13.07 -15.62
N GLN A 105 5.09 -13.94 -16.09
CA GLN A 105 6.43 -14.09 -15.51
C GLN A 105 7.23 -12.78 -15.58
N ARG A 106 7.03 -11.99 -16.64
CA ARG A 106 7.66 -10.68 -16.78
C ARG A 106 7.21 -9.71 -15.70
N MET A 107 5.90 -9.67 -15.42
CA MET A 107 5.35 -8.85 -14.33
C MET A 107 5.87 -9.29 -12.97
N LEU A 108 6.10 -10.59 -12.77
CA LEU A 108 6.73 -11.09 -11.54
C LEU A 108 8.12 -10.49 -11.35
N ASN A 109 8.97 -10.53 -12.39
CA ASN A 109 10.31 -9.94 -12.32
C ASN A 109 10.27 -8.44 -12.04
N GLN A 110 9.42 -7.69 -12.74
CA GLN A 110 9.22 -6.25 -12.50
C GLN A 110 8.72 -5.96 -11.08
N CYS A 111 7.84 -6.81 -10.55
CA CYS A 111 7.35 -6.71 -9.17
C CYS A 111 8.50 -6.88 -8.18
N LEU A 112 9.34 -7.91 -8.35
CA LEU A 112 10.48 -8.20 -7.48
C LEU A 112 11.51 -7.06 -7.52
N GLU A 113 11.82 -6.54 -8.70
CA GLU A 113 12.69 -5.37 -8.87
C GLU A 113 12.11 -4.12 -8.16
N SER A 114 10.82 -3.85 -8.35
CA SER A 114 10.14 -2.74 -7.69
C SER A 114 10.12 -2.90 -6.16
N LEU A 115 9.93 -4.12 -5.67
CA LEU A 115 9.85 -4.41 -4.24
C LEU A 115 11.22 -4.23 -3.58
N ALA A 116 12.29 -4.71 -4.21
CA ALA A 116 13.66 -4.53 -3.73
C ALA A 116 14.03 -3.05 -3.51
N GLN A 117 13.49 -2.14 -4.33
CA GLN A 117 13.71 -0.70 -4.18
C GLN A 117 12.83 -0.04 -3.11
N LYS A 118 11.67 -0.63 -2.80
CA LYS A 118 10.67 -0.09 -1.84
C LYS A 118 10.83 -0.61 -0.42
N VAL A 119 11.63 -1.67 -0.24
CA VAL A 119 12.01 -2.21 1.06
C VAL A 119 13.01 -1.24 1.71
N GLN A 120 12.47 -0.23 2.40
CA GLN A 120 13.22 0.77 3.13
C GLN A 120 12.80 0.78 4.60
N SER A 121 13.77 0.94 5.49
CA SER A 121 13.48 1.18 6.91
C SER A 121 12.86 2.56 7.07
N GLY A 122 11.94 2.70 8.01
CA GLY A 122 11.32 3.97 8.32
C GLY A 122 9.93 3.79 8.89
N VAL A 123 9.21 4.89 8.92
CA VAL A 123 8.01 5.07 9.74
C VAL A 123 6.87 5.46 8.84
N VAL A 124 5.71 4.84 8.99
CA VAL A 124 4.52 5.26 8.24
C VAL A 124 3.74 6.24 9.10
N ILE A 125 3.48 7.40 8.52
CA ILE A 125 2.61 8.43 9.08
C ILE A 125 1.41 8.58 8.15
N ASN A 126 0.22 8.51 8.74
CA ASN A 126 -1.02 8.89 8.07
C ASN A 126 -1.19 10.40 8.14
N PHE A 127 -1.28 11.03 6.98
CA PHE A 127 -1.63 12.44 6.83
C PHE A 127 -3.09 12.53 6.43
N GLU A 128 -3.87 13.30 7.16
CA GLU A 128 -5.27 13.55 6.84
C GLU A 128 -5.48 15.00 6.43
N LYS A 129 -6.30 15.21 5.39
CA LYS A 129 -6.74 16.56 5.06
C LYS A 129 -7.71 17.05 6.12
N SER A 130 -7.40 18.21 6.69
CA SER A 130 -8.32 18.99 7.50
C SER A 130 -8.55 20.35 6.86
N GLY A 131 -9.83 20.74 6.72
CA GLY A 131 -10.23 22.03 6.15
C GLY A 131 -10.51 22.01 4.64
N PRO A 132 -10.95 23.16 4.08
CA PRO A 132 -11.22 23.30 2.65
C PRO A 132 -9.93 23.23 1.82
N ASP A 133 -10.04 22.94 0.53
CA ASP A 133 -8.89 22.98 -0.38
C ASP A 133 -8.24 24.37 -0.38
N PRO A 134 -6.90 24.44 -0.46
CA PRO A 134 -6.23 25.70 -0.67
C PRO A 134 -6.73 26.33 -1.98
N PRO A 135 -6.92 27.65 -2.04
CA PRO A 135 -7.33 28.32 -3.26
C PRO A 135 -6.33 28.01 -4.38
N HIS A 136 -6.84 27.74 -5.59
CA HIS A 136 -5.99 27.56 -6.76
C HIS A 136 -5.14 28.81 -6.95
N ILE A 137 -3.82 28.69 -6.74
CA ILE A 137 -2.87 29.72 -7.14
C ILE A 137 -2.80 29.64 -8.66
N GLY A 138 -3.70 30.36 -9.33
CA GLY A 138 -3.60 30.61 -10.76
C GLY A 138 -2.39 31.50 -10.99
N GLU A 139 -1.41 31.02 -11.77
CA GLU A 139 -0.47 31.92 -12.41
C GLU A 139 -1.29 32.82 -13.36
N ASP A 140 -1.47 34.09 -12.98
CA ASP A 140 -1.98 35.13 -13.88
C ASP A 140 -0.98 35.31 -15.04
N GLY A 141 -1.24 34.64 -16.15
CA GLY A 141 -0.52 34.81 -17.41
C GLY A 141 -1.40 34.37 -18.58
N PRO A 142 -1.71 35.26 -19.55
CA PRO A 142 -2.58 34.91 -20.66
C PRO A 142 -1.82 34.02 -21.66
N GLY A 143 -2.27 32.76 -21.77
CA GLY A 143 -2.21 31.96 -22.99
C GLY A 143 -0.92 31.17 -23.26
N ASP A 144 -0.99 29.85 -23.15
CA ASP A 144 -0.74 28.98 -24.30
C ASP A 144 -1.40 27.59 -24.09
N ALA A 145 -2.41 27.29 -24.90
CA ALA A 145 -3.27 26.11 -24.77
C ALA A 145 -2.73 24.87 -25.51
N THR A 146 -1.41 24.66 -25.57
CA THR A 146 -0.81 23.58 -26.38
C THR A 146 0.31 22.76 -25.72
N ARG A 147 0.53 22.87 -24.40
CA ARG A 147 1.43 21.92 -23.72
C ARG A 147 0.67 20.69 -23.26
N PRO A 148 1.13 19.46 -23.57
CA PRO A 148 0.58 18.27 -22.94
C PRO A 148 0.75 18.45 -21.43
N VAL A 149 -0.37 18.38 -20.71
CA VAL A 149 -0.37 18.41 -19.25
C VAL A 149 0.56 17.28 -18.80
N ASN A 150 1.75 17.64 -18.33
CA ASN A 150 2.55 16.72 -17.53
C ASN A 150 1.63 16.25 -16.40
N SER A 151 1.43 14.94 -16.28
CA SER A 151 0.62 14.30 -15.23
C SER A 151 1.14 14.53 -13.79
N PHE A 152 2.05 15.50 -13.62
CA PHE A 152 2.64 15.98 -12.38
C PHE A 152 2.01 17.30 -11.88
N GLY A 153 1.02 17.87 -12.58
CA GLY A 153 0.30 19.07 -12.13
C GLY A 153 -0.73 18.77 -11.04
N SER A 154 -0.58 19.43 -9.88
CA SER A 154 -1.60 19.60 -8.82
C SER A 154 -2.40 18.34 -8.46
N GLN A 155 -1.78 17.35 -7.82
CA GLN A 155 -2.56 16.36 -7.08
C GLN A 155 -3.40 17.11 -6.02
N PRO A 156 -4.73 16.95 -5.98
CA PRO A 156 -5.56 17.57 -4.95
C PRO A 156 -5.02 17.19 -3.57
N TRP A 157 -5.05 18.11 -2.61
CA TRP A 157 -4.61 17.80 -1.26
C TRP A 157 -5.46 16.65 -0.72
N HIS A 158 -4.84 15.50 -0.45
CA HIS A 158 -5.53 14.25 -0.13
C HIS A 158 -4.90 13.57 1.08
N SER A 159 -5.68 12.76 1.78
CA SER A 159 -5.18 11.92 2.87
C SER A 159 -4.28 10.82 2.30
N CYS A 160 -3.13 10.57 2.94
CA CYS A 160 -2.17 9.58 2.46
C CYS A 160 -1.29 9.01 3.57
N HIS A 161 -0.85 7.77 3.39
CA HIS A 161 0.19 7.15 4.20
C HIS A 161 1.55 7.42 3.56
N LYS A 162 2.47 8.06 4.28
CA LYS A 162 3.83 8.31 3.79
C LYS A 162 4.88 7.68 4.69
N LEU A 163 5.86 7.06 4.04
CA LEU A 163 7.10 6.64 4.67
C LEU A 163 7.96 7.86 4.97
N ILE A 164 8.45 7.99 6.19
CA ILE A 164 9.44 8.97 6.62
C ILE A 164 10.65 8.21 7.15
N TYR A 165 11.85 8.67 6.79
CA TYR A 165 13.14 8.17 7.26
C TYR A 165 13.74 9.14 8.25
#